data_AF-A0A4S3MSX3-F1
#
_entry.id   AF-A0A4S3MSX3-F1
#
_cell.length_a   1.000
_cell.length_b   1.000
_cell.length_c   1.000
_cell.angle_alpha   90.00
_cell.angle_beta   90.00
_cell.angle_gamma   90.00
#
_symmetry.space_group_name_H-M   'P 1'
#
loop_
_entity.id
_entity.type
_entity.pdbx_description
1 polymer ?
#
loop_
_entity_poly.entity_id
_entity_poly.type
_entity_poly.pdbx_seq_one_letter_code
_entity_poly.pdbx_strand_id
1 'polypeptide(L)'
;MIWSLLKVLLFVAAIAGLTYGAGVLMDTDGGIRIAAAGYEVTLGPLQAAIATLLLLFALWLVMKIAGLVVAVLRFLNGDETAVSRYFDRNRERKGYQALADGMIALASGEGRTAMVRAAKAEKYLNKPELTTLLTAQAAELVGDGKRATEAYKLLLADEKTRFVGVRGLMLQKIEEGDTATALKLAEKAFVLKPKHPEMQDILLKLQADAHDWKGARATLGAKLKSGDLPRDVYRRRDAVLALQEAKTVFDENATIEAREAAIEANRLSPDLIPAAAMAARGLMEAGKKKDATRVLKKAWATRPHPDLAAAFAEIEPDESPQARIKRFRALTDVHKEDPETRILLAELNITAEDFPAARRALGDLATSHPTQRSLAVMAAIERGEGSDEAVVRGWLARALTAPRGPQWCCDKCQAIHAQWVPICENCGGFDTLSWREPPEGTGPSATGTELLPLLVGTPVAPEPEADTADAPAEVVDAEVVPPNEK
;
A
#
# COMPACT_ATOMS: atom_id res chain seq x y z
N MET A 1 18.10 22.52 -57.31
CA MET A 1 17.62 22.95 -58.64
C MET A 1 18.70 23.63 -59.49
N ILE A 2 19.49 24.57 -58.95
CA ILE A 2 20.52 25.32 -59.70
C ILE A 2 21.55 24.42 -60.42
N TRP A 3 22.01 23.35 -59.76
CA TRP A 3 22.97 22.41 -60.34
C TRP A 3 22.42 21.60 -61.54
N SER A 4 21.12 21.31 -61.55
CA SER A 4 20.46 20.66 -62.69
C SER A 4 20.28 21.65 -63.85
N LEU A 5 19.97 22.90 -63.52
CA LEU A 5 19.78 23.97 -64.48
C LEU A 5 21.10 24.32 -65.18
N LEU A 6 22.20 24.36 -64.42
CA LEU A 6 23.55 24.53 -64.98
C LEU A 6 23.93 23.40 -65.95
N LYS A 7 23.64 22.14 -65.60
CA LYS A 7 23.92 20.99 -66.49
C LYS A 7 23.15 21.05 -67.80
N VAL A 8 21.87 21.44 -67.75
CA VAL A 8 21.04 21.58 -68.94
C VAL A 8 21.53 22.75 -69.80
N LEU A 9 21.85 23.88 -69.19
CA LEU A 9 22.31 25.08 -69.91
C LEU A 9 23.67 24.84 -70.57
N LEU A 10 24.58 24.12 -69.89
CA LEU A 10 25.89 23.74 -70.43
C LEU A 10 25.76 22.67 -71.54
N PHE A 11 24.80 21.76 -71.42
CA PHE A 11 24.49 20.79 -72.47
C PHE A 11 23.92 21.46 -73.73
N VAL A 12 22.99 22.40 -73.57
CA VAL A 12 22.42 23.18 -74.69
C VAL A 12 23.51 24.04 -75.34
N ALA A 13 24.37 24.68 -74.55
CA ALA A 13 25.50 25.45 -75.07
C ALA A 13 26.50 24.56 -75.84
N ALA A 14 26.75 23.34 -75.37
CA ALA A 14 27.61 22.38 -76.07
C ALA A 14 26.99 21.91 -77.40
N ILE A 15 25.68 21.64 -77.42
CA ILE A 15 24.97 21.30 -78.67
C ILE A 15 25.01 22.49 -79.63
N ALA A 16 24.70 23.70 -79.17
CA ALA A 16 24.74 24.90 -80.01
C ALA A 16 26.14 25.14 -80.59
N GLY A 17 27.19 24.95 -79.79
CA GLY A 17 28.58 25.02 -80.23
C GLY A 17 28.95 23.94 -81.26
N LEU A 18 28.45 22.70 -81.08
CA LEU A 18 28.63 21.61 -82.04
C LEU A 18 27.89 21.87 -83.35
N THR A 19 26.66 22.39 -83.28
CA THR A 19 25.88 22.73 -84.48
C THR A 19 26.52 23.89 -85.24
N TYR A 20 27.01 24.91 -84.52
CA TYR A 20 27.73 26.03 -85.12
C TYR A 20 29.07 25.58 -85.73
N GLY A 21 29.85 24.76 -85.01
CA GLY A 21 31.10 24.19 -85.50
C GLY A 21 30.89 23.27 -86.71
N ALA A 22 29.81 22.50 -86.74
CA ALA A 22 29.43 21.68 -87.89
C ALA A 22 29.03 22.54 -89.11
N GLY A 23 28.35 23.67 -88.89
CA GLY A 23 28.01 24.62 -89.95
C GLY A 23 29.26 25.28 -90.56
N VAL A 24 30.16 25.79 -89.72
CA VAL A 24 31.44 26.37 -90.19
C VAL A 24 32.29 25.33 -90.92
N LEU A 25 32.25 24.08 -90.49
CA LEU A 25 32.98 23.00 -91.14
C LEU A 25 32.38 22.61 -92.51
N MET A 26 31.05 22.70 -92.66
CA MET A 26 30.37 22.48 -93.95
C MET A 26 30.68 23.58 -94.97
N ASP A 27 30.94 24.81 -94.51
CA ASP A 27 31.28 25.95 -95.37
C ASP A 27 32.78 26.05 -95.72
N THR A 28 33.63 25.19 -95.15
CA THR A 28 35.08 25.19 -95.42
C THR A 28 35.46 24.11 -96.43
N ASP A 29 35.72 24.51 -97.67
CA ASP A 29 36.13 23.62 -98.77
C ASP A 29 37.61 23.20 -98.60
N GLY A 30 37.83 22.28 -97.67
CA GLY A 30 39.15 21.73 -97.34
C GLY A 30 39.13 21.05 -95.98
N GLY A 31 39.22 19.72 -95.97
CA GLY A 31 39.08 18.89 -94.77
C GLY A 31 39.97 19.30 -93.57
N ILE A 32 39.56 18.88 -92.37
CA ILE A 32 40.24 19.22 -91.12
C ILE A 32 41.65 18.63 -91.10
N ARG A 33 42.66 19.50 -90.99
CA ARG A 33 44.04 19.10 -90.67
C ARG A 33 44.22 19.13 -89.16
N ILE A 34 44.34 17.96 -88.54
CA ILE A 34 44.73 17.86 -87.13
C ILE A 34 46.24 17.55 -87.13
N ALA A 35 47.04 18.51 -86.69
CA ALA A 35 48.48 18.34 -86.49
C ALA A 35 48.75 18.29 -84.99
N ALA A 36 49.18 17.13 -84.49
CA ALA A 36 49.57 16.94 -83.09
C ALA A 36 50.76 15.98 -82.99
N ALA A 37 51.75 16.33 -82.17
CA ALA A 37 52.96 15.53 -81.93
C ALA A 37 53.75 15.12 -83.21
N GLY A 38 53.77 15.97 -84.24
CA GLY A 38 54.56 15.77 -85.45
C GLY A 38 53.93 14.87 -86.53
N TYR A 39 52.69 14.40 -86.34
CA TYR A 39 51.92 13.69 -87.36
C TYR A 39 50.83 14.59 -87.96
N GLU A 40 50.78 14.69 -89.28
CA GLU A 40 49.74 15.39 -90.02
C GLU A 40 48.74 14.38 -90.57
N VAL A 41 47.51 14.41 -90.05
CA VAL A 41 46.41 13.58 -90.57
C VAL A 41 45.38 14.52 -91.20
N THR A 42 45.25 14.42 -92.53
CA THR A 42 44.18 15.07 -93.28
C THR A 42 42.92 14.21 -93.18
N LEU A 43 41.95 14.64 -92.38
CA LEU A 43 40.70 13.90 -92.22
C LEU A 43 39.71 14.35 -93.31
N GLY A 44 39.18 13.39 -94.08
CA GLY A 44 38.04 13.65 -94.96
C GLY A 44 36.79 14.01 -94.16
N PRO A 45 35.75 14.62 -94.77
CA PRO A 45 34.54 15.08 -94.06
C PRO A 45 33.87 13.99 -93.20
N LEU A 46 33.81 12.75 -93.70
CA LEU A 46 33.27 11.59 -92.99
C LEU A 46 34.15 11.18 -91.78
N GLN A 47 35.48 11.23 -91.93
CA GLN A 47 36.42 10.86 -90.87
C GLN A 47 36.44 11.91 -89.75
N ALA A 48 36.29 13.19 -90.10
CA ALA A 48 36.15 14.28 -89.13
C ALA A 48 34.87 14.13 -88.28
N ALA A 49 33.74 13.75 -88.90
CA ALA A 49 32.49 13.50 -88.17
C ALA A 49 32.62 12.31 -87.20
N ILE A 50 33.23 11.20 -87.63
CA ILE A 50 33.46 10.02 -86.78
C ILE A 50 34.42 10.35 -85.63
N ALA A 51 35.52 11.06 -85.90
CA ALA A 51 36.47 11.48 -84.88
C ALA A 51 35.81 12.39 -83.82
N THR A 52 34.93 13.29 -84.26
CA THR A 52 34.18 14.17 -83.36
C THR A 52 33.21 13.37 -82.47
N LEU A 53 32.48 12.39 -83.02
CA LEU A 53 31.61 11.52 -82.25
C LEU A 53 32.37 10.68 -81.22
N LEU A 54 33.53 10.12 -81.60
CA LEU A 54 34.39 9.36 -80.69
C LEU A 54 34.94 10.25 -79.56
N LEU A 55 35.30 11.50 -79.86
CA LEU A 55 35.77 12.45 -78.85
C LEU A 55 34.65 12.83 -77.87
N LEU A 56 33.42 13.04 -78.36
CA LEU A 56 32.27 13.29 -77.51
C LEU A 56 31.94 12.08 -76.62
N PHE A 57 32.03 10.86 -77.17
CA PHE A 57 31.83 9.64 -76.40
C PHE A 57 32.92 9.46 -75.33
N ALA A 58 34.18 9.70 -75.68
CA ALA A 58 35.30 9.66 -74.74
C ALA A 58 35.11 10.68 -73.62
N LEU A 59 34.71 11.92 -73.95
CA LEU A 59 34.44 12.96 -72.96
C LEU A 59 33.26 12.58 -72.04
N TRP A 60 32.18 12.02 -72.59
CA TRP A 60 31.05 11.51 -71.81
C TRP A 60 31.48 10.41 -70.84
N LEU A 61 32.31 9.48 -71.31
CA LEU A 61 32.84 8.38 -70.50
C LEU A 61 33.74 8.91 -69.37
N VAL A 62 34.66 9.84 -69.67
CA VAL A 62 35.52 10.48 -68.67
C VAL A 62 34.71 11.21 -67.61
N MET A 63 33.66 11.96 -68.01
CA MET A 63 32.76 12.63 -67.08
C MET A 63 31.99 11.65 -66.19
N LYS A 64 31.60 10.48 -66.71
CA LYS A 64 30.99 9.40 -65.92
C LYS A 64 31.97 8.78 -64.93
N ILE A 65 33.20 8.53 -65.35
CA ILE A 65 34.26 7.99 -64.50
C ILE A 65 34.63 9.00 -63.40
N ALA A 66 34.81 10.28 -63.73
CA ALA A 66 35.07 11.33 -62.75
C ALA A 66 33.91 11.47 -61.74
N GLY A 67 32.66 11.39 -62.21
CA GLY A 67 31.48 11.36 -61.33
C GLY A 67 31.46 10.16 -60.39
N LEU A 68 31.89 8.98 -60.85
CA LEU A 68 32.03 7.77 -60.05
C LEU A 68 33.13 7.95 -58.99
N VAL A 69 34.30 8.46 -59.39
CA VAL A 69 35.45 8.70 -58.48
C VAL A 69 35.07 9.70 -57.39
N VAL A 70 34.40 10.80 -57.74
CA VAL A 70 33.91 11.80 -56.75
C VAL A 70 32.87 11.18 -55.80
N ALA A 71 32.00 10.29 -56.28
CA ALA A 71 31.04 9.60 -55.42
C ALA A 71 31.72 8.62 -54.45
N VAL A 72 32.75 7.90 -54.90
CA VAL A 72 33.56 7.01 -54.07
C VAL A 72 34.35 7.79 -53.03
N LEU A 73 34.97 8.92 -53.41
CA LEU A 73 35.69 9.79 -52.48
C LEU A 73 34.76 10.41 -51.43
N ARG A 74 33.54 10.83 -51.81
CA ARG A 74 32.52 11.30 -50.86
C ARG A 74 32.03 10.21 -49.92
N PHE A 75 31.92 8.97 -50.41
CA PHE A 75 31.59 7.81 -49.59
C PHE A 75 32.68 7.50 -48.55
N LEU A 76 33.97 7.59 -48.93
CA LEU A 76 35.07 7.44 -47.97
C LEU A 76 35.16 8.61 -46.97
N ASN A 77 34.79 9.82 -47.36
CA ASN A 77 34.84 11.01 -46.51
C ASN A 77 33.63 11.19 -45.56
N GLY A 78 32.70 10.22 -45.49
CA GLY A 78 31.67 10.20 -44.45
C GLY A 78 30.44 11.08 -44.70
N ASP A 79 30.19 11.49 -45.95
CA ASP A 79 28.93 12.16 -46.30
C ASP A 79 27.76 11.15 -46.21
N GLU A 80 26.71 11.49 -45.45
CA GLU A 80 25.50 10.66 -45.21
C GLU A 80 24.73 10.35 -46.52
N THR A 81 25.25 9.38 -47.28
CA THR A 81 24.63 8.90 -48.51
C THR A 81 23.35 8.10 -48.22
N ALA A 82 22.43 8.05 -49.19
CA ALA A 82 21.15 7.33 -49.08
C ALA A 82 21.27 5.85 -48.65
N VAL A 83 22.44 5.25 -48.82
CA VAL A 83 22.76 3.87 -48.40
C VAL A 83 22.88 3.76 -46.87
N SER A 84 23.56 4.69 -46.20
CA SER A 84 23.65 4.72 -44.72
C SER A 84 22.26 4.78 -44.07
N ARG A 85 21.41 5.69 -44.55
CA ARG A 85 19.99 5.81 -44.15
C ARG A 85 19.19 4.52 -44.29
N TYR A 86 19.45 3.70 -45.31
CA TYR A 86 18.76 2.43 -45.48
C TYR A 86 19.21 1.38 -44.44
N PHE A 87 20.52 1.30 -44.18
CA PHE A 87 21.06 0.39 -43.16
C PHE A 87 20.65 0.79 -41.75
N ASP A 88 20.69 2.08 -41.42
CA ASP A 88 20.26 2.58 -40.12
C ASP A 88 18.77 2.32 -39.88
N ARG A 89 17.93 2.55 -40.90
CA ARG A 89 16.49 2.27 -40.81
C ARG A 89 16.20 0.78 -40.65
N ASN A 90 16.95 -0.10 -41.31
CA ASN A 90 16.81 -1.54 -41.13
C ASN A 90 17.31 -2.00 -39.75
N ARG A 91 18.40 -1.41 -39.27
CA ARG A 91 18.95 -1.66 -37.93
C ARG A 91 17.95 -1.24 -36.85
N GLU A 92 17.40 -0.05 -36.96
CA GLU A 92 16.41 0.48 -36.04
C GLU A 92 15.12 -0.36 -36.05
N ARG A 93 14.63 -0.77 -37.23
CA ARG A 93 13.47 -1.67 -37.35
C ARG A 93 13.71 -3.00 -36.64
N LYS A 94 14.87 -3.64 -36.85
CA LYS A 94 15.25 -4.88 -36.15
C LYS A 94 15.38 -4.68 -34.64
N GLY A 95 15.87 -3.51 -34.23
CA GLY A 95 16.01 -3.11 -32.85
C GLY A 95 14.67 -2.98 -32.12
N TYR A 96 13.72 -2.21 -32.68
CA TYR A 96 12.37 -2.11 -32.10
C TYR A 96 11.60 -3.42 -32.16
N GLN A 97 11.80 -4.23 -33.21
CA GLN A 97 11.19 -5.55 -33.25
C GLN A 97 11.73 -6.45 -32.13
N ALA A 98 13.04 -6.45 -31.89
CA ALA A 98 13.63 -7.19 -30.76
C ALA A 98 13.13 -6.66 -29.40
N LEU A 99 12.98 -5.33 -29.27
CA LEU A 99 12.43 -4.73 -28.07
C LEU A 99 10.97 -5.16 -27.84
N ALA A 100 10.13 -5.12 -28.89
CA ALA A 100 8.74 -5.55 -28.83
C ALA A 100 8.60 -7.04 -28.49
N ASP A 101 9.36 -7.91 -29.16
CA ASP A 101 9.45 -9.34 -28.84
C ASP A 101 9.85 -9.55 -27.37
N GLY A 102 10.80 -8.75 -26.88
CA GLY A 102 11.27 -8.80 -25.50
C GLY A 102 10.22 -8.38 -24.48
N MET A 103 9.45 -7.31 -24.76
CA MET A 103 8.34 -6.88 -23.91
C MET A 103 7.21 -7.92 -23.87
N ILE A 104 6.91 -8.56 -25.02
CA ILE A 104 5.92 -9.65 -25.09
C ILE A 104 6.41 -10.84 -24.24
N ALA A 105 7.67 -11.25 -24.42
CA ALA A 105 8.24 -12.33 -23.63
C ALA A 105 8.22 -12.04 -22.12
N LEU A 106 8.52 -10.80 -21.72
CA LEU A 106 8.43 -10.37 -20.33
C LEU A 106 7.00 -10.47 -19.79
N ALA A 107 6.01 -9.97 -20.53
CA ALA A 107 4.59 -10.06 -20.17
C ALA A 107 4.07 -11.50 -20.14
N SER A 108 4.65 -12.39 -20.94
CA SER A 108 4.34 -13.83 -20.97
C SER A 108 5.07 -14.65 -19.88
N GLY A 109 5.91 -14.04 -19.05
CA GLY A 109 6.67 -14.77 -18.02
C GLY A 109 7.92 -15.48 -18.56
N GLU A 110 8.29 -15.28 -19.81
CA GLU A 110 9.46 -15.90 -20.45
C GLU A 110 10.74 -15.08 -20.23
N GLY A 111 11.22 -15.02 -18.99
CA GLY A 111 12.36 -14.18 -18.62
C GLY A 111 13.66 -14.45 -19.40
N ARG A 112 13.97 -15.72 -19.70
CA ARG A 112 15.15 -16.09 -20.50
C ARG A 112 15.04 -15.58 -21.94
N THR A 113 13.88 -15.75 -22.57
CA THR A 113 13.59 -15.23 -23.91
C THR A 113 13.69 -13.72 -23.92
N ALA A 114 13.07 -13.05 -22.94
CA ALA A 114 13.11 -11.59 -22.78
C ALA A 114 14.55 -11.07 -22.67
N MET A 115 15.40 -11.73 -21.89
CA MET A 115 16.81 -11.33 -21.72
C MET A 115 17.61 -11.44 -23.03
N VAL A 116 17.42 -12.51 -23.80
CA VAL A 116 18.07 -12.66 -25.12
C VAL A 116 17.60 -11.57 -26.10
N ARG A 117 16.29 -11.26 -26.09
CA ARG A 117 15.71 -10.21 -26.93
C ARG A 117 16.18 -8.81 -26.50
N ALA A 118 16.35 -8.57 -25.20
CA ALA A 118 16.89 -7.33 -24.65
C ALA A 118 18.33 -7.07 -25.11
N ALA A 119 19.21 -8.07 -25.01
CA ALA A 119 20.59 -7.96 -25.49
C ALA A 119 20.66 -7.70 -27.01
N LYS A 120 19.74 -8.30 -27.78
CA LYS A 120 19.61 -8.05 -29.22
C LYS A 120 19.14 -6.62 -29.50
N ALA A 121 18.15 -6.13 -28.74
CA ALA A 121 17.64 -4.77 -28.86
C ALA A 121 18.73 -3.73 -28.53
N GLU A 122 19.52 -3.96 -27.47
CA GLU A 122 20.65 -3.11 -27.08
C GLU A 122 21.66 -2.96 -28.21
N LYS A 123 22.09 -4.07 -28.82
CA LYS A 123 23.03 -4.08 -29.96
C LYS A 123 22.52 -3.28 -31.17
N TYR A 124 21.20 -3.28 -31.42
CA TYR A 124 20.64 -2.63 -32.61
C TYR A 124 20.22 -1.18 -32.37
N LEU A 125 19.61 -0.85 -31.22
CA LEU A 125 19.06 0.48 -30.96
C LEU A 125 20.08 1.47 -30.40
N ASN A 126 21.08 1.01 -29.63
CA ASN A 126 21.98 1.88 -28.86
C ASN A 126 21.22 2.93 -28.01
N LYS A 127 20.03 2.57 -27.50
CA LYS A 127 19.19 3.41 -26.63
C LYS A 127 19.13 2.81 -25.22
N PRO A 128 20.13 3.09 -24.37
CA PRO A 128 20.27 2.43 -23.08
C PRO A 128 19.06 2.66 -22.16
N GLU A 129 18.33 3.77 -22.32
CA GLU A 129 17.18 4.12 -21.48
C GLU A 129 16.07 3.06 -21.53
N LEU A 130 15.85 2.48 -22.72
CA LEU A 130 14.81 1.47 -22.97
C LEU A 130 15.33 0.05 -22.81
N THR A 131 16.52 -0.21 -23.36
CA THR A 131 17.07 -1.57 -23.41
C THR A 131 17.58 -2.02 -22.05
N THR A 132 18.15 -1.11 -21.25
CA THR A 132 18.60 -1.43 -19.89
C THR A 132 17.42 -1.70 -18.96
N LEU A 133 16.29 -1.01 -19.12
CA LEU A 133 15.07 -1.31 -18.36
C LEU A 133 14.53 -2.70 -18.67
N LEU A 134 14.43 -3.07 -19.94
CA LEU A 134 14.01 -4.40 -20.34
C LEU A 134 14.97 -5.48 -19.80
N THR A 135 16.28 -5.22 -19.82
CA THR A 135 17.29 -6.11 -19.25
C THR A 135 17.10 -6.27 -17.73
N ALA A 136 16.82 -5.18 -17.00
CA ALA A 136 16.60 -5.22 -15.56
C ALA A 136 15.39 -6.09 -15.19
N GLN A 137 14.23 -5.83 -15.83
CA GLN A 137 12.99 -6.57 -15.58
C GLN A 137 13.10 -8.05 -16.00
N ALA A 138 13.78 -8.33 -17.12
CA ALA A 138 14.02 -9.71 -17.54
C ALA A 138 14.94 -10.45 -16.57
N ALA A 139 15.95 -9.78 -16.01
CA ALA A 139 16.84 -10.36 -15.01
C ALA A 139 16.09 -10.67 -13.69
N GLU A 140 15.22 -9.76 -13.22
CA GLU A 140 14.35 -10.02 -12.06
C GLU A 140 13.47 -11.26 -12.28
N LEU A 141 12.82 -11.37 -13.45
CA LEU A 141 11.94 -12.48 -13.77
C LEU A 141 12.66 -13.85 -13.82
N VAL A 142 13.96 -13.86 -14.14
CA VAL A 142 14.80 -15.08 -14.13
C VAL A 142 15.39 -15.36 -12.73
N GLY A 143 15.26 -14.43 -11.79
CA GLY A 143 15.88 -14.50 -10.46
C GLY A 143 17.35 -14.11 -10.42
N ASP A 144 17.88 -13.44 -11.46
CA ASP A 144 19.24 -12.91 -11.48
C ASP A 144 19.28 -11.50 -10.87
N GLY A 145 19.14 -11.44 -9.54
CA GLY A 145 19.10 -10.18 -8.78
C GLY A 145 20.37 -9.34 -8.92
N LYS A 146 21.54 -9.95 -9.14
CA LYS A 146 22.81 -9.21 -9.34
C LYS A 146 22.77 -8.41 -10.64
N ARG A 147 22.39 -9.08 -11.74
CA ARG A 147 22.28 -8.44 -13.04
C ARG A 147 21.17 -7.39 -13.07
N ALA A 148 20.04 -7.66 -12.39
CA ALA A 148 18.97 -6.68 -12.21
C ALA A 148 19.47 -5.41 -11.49
N THR A 149 20.17 -5.58 -10.37
CA THR A 149 20.77 -4.47 -9.61
C THR A 149 21.73 -3.64 -10.47
N GLU A 150 22.62 -4.28 -11.23
CA GLU A 150 23.55 -3.57 -12.12
C GLU A 150 22.80 -2.77 -13.19
N ALA A 151 21.80 -3.38 -13.83
CA ALA A 151 20.98 -2.70 -14.83
C ALA A 151 20.20 -1.51 -14.24
N TYR A 152 19.57 -1.66 -13.06
CA TYR A 152 18.89 -0.54 -12.41
C TYR A 152 19.84 0.58 -11.99
N LYS A 153 21.07 0.26 -11.56
CA LYS A 153 22.09 1.27 -11.27
C LYS A 153 22.48 2.08 -12.50
N LEU A 154 22.59 1.44 -13.67
CA LEU A 154 22.85 2.15 -14.93
C LEU A 154 21.72 3.14 -15.28
N LEU A 155 20.47 2.80 -14.98
CA LEU A 155 19.32 3.69 -15.17
C LEU A 155 19.33 4.93 -14.26
N LEU A 156 20.15 4.98 -13.21
CA LEU A 156 20.21 6.15 -12.32
C LEU A 156 20.90 7.36 -12.97
N ALA A 157 21.74 7.12 -13.99
CA ALA A 157 22.53 8.15 -14.66
C ALA A 157 21.66 9.13 -15.47
N ASP A 158 20.58 8.66 -16.09
CA ASP A 158 19.65 9.49 -16.87
C ASP A 158 18.46 9.94 -16.00
N GLU A 159 18.11 11.22 -16.06
CA GLU A 159 16.97 11.81 -15.37
C GLU A 159 15.62 11.14 -15.73
N LYS A 160 15.44 10.72 -16.99
CA LYS A 160 14.19 10.11 -17.47
C LYS A 160 13.93 8.73 -16.87
N THR A 161 14.99 7.98 -16.61
CA THR A 161 14.90 6.58 -16.12
C THR A 161 15.22 6.45 -14.63
N ARG A 162 15.79 7.49 -14.00
CA ARG A 162 16.17 7.52 -12.59
C ARG A 162 15.06 7.04 -11.66
N PHE A 163 13.83 7.49 -11.85
CA PHE A 163 12.70 7.06 -11.02
C PHE A 163 12.47 5.54 -11.09
N VAL A 164 12.53 4.97 -12.30
CA VAL A 164 12.32 3.53 -12.50
C VAL A 164 13.49 2.73 -11.93
N GLY A 165 14.72 3.22 -12.09
CA GLY A 165 15.92 2.65 -11.46
C GLY A 165 15.82 2.59 -9.93
N VAL A 166 15.42 3.70 -9.29
CA VAL A 166 15.22 3.74 -7.83
C VAL A 166 14.08 2.81 -7.40
N ARG A 167 12.95 2.81 -8.12
CA ARG A 167 11.81 1.93 -7.81
C ARG A 167 12.19 0.45 -7.89
N GLY A 168 12.91 0.03 -8.93
CA GLY A 168 13.38 -1.35 -9.07
C GLY A 168 14.30 -1.77 -7.93
N LEU A 169 15.32 -0.96 -7.64
CA LEU A 169 16.23 -1.22 -6.50
C LEU A 169 15.48 -1.26 -5.16
N MET A 170 14.49 -0.39 -4.96
CA MET A 170 13.68 -0.37 -3.74
C MET A 170 12.89 -1.66 -3.58
N LEU A 171 12.19 -2.12 -4.62
CA LEU A 171 11.41 -3.36 -4.58
C LEU A 171 12.30 -4.56 -4.31
N GLN A 172 13.47 -4.63 -4.96
CA GLN A 172 14.45 -5.68 -4.68
C GLN A 172 14.89 -5.68 -3.20
N LYS A 173 15.10 -4.50 -2.60
CA LYS A 173 15.44 -4.40 -1.16
C LYS A 173 14.30 -4.79 -0.23
N ILE A 174 13.06 -4.51 -0.61
CA ILE A 174 11.87 -4.99 0.12
C ILE A 174 11.81 -6.52 0.08
N GLU A 175 12.03 -7.13 -1.08
CA GLU A 175 12.05 -8.60 -1.23
C GLU A 175 13.20 -9.27 -0.46
N GLU A 176 14.38 -8.64 -0.42
CA GLU A 176 15.52 -9.08 0.37
C GLU A 176 15.34 -8.89 1.89
N GLY A 177 14.30 -8.16 2.32
CA GLY A 177 14.06 -7.82 3.73
C GLY A 177 14.93 -6.68 4.27
N ASP A 178 15.71 -6.00 3.43
CA ASP A 178 16.51 -4.82 3.80
C ASP A 178 15.62 -3.56 3.81
N THR A 179 14.79 -3.46 4.84
CA THR A 179 13.83 -2.36 5.03
C THR A 179 14.51 -1.01 5.22
N ALA A 180 15.70 -0.97 5.82
CA ALA A 180 16.45 0.26 6.05
C ALA A 180 16.94 0.89 4.73
N THR A 181 17.48 0.10 3.81
CA THR A 181 17.86 0.59 2.48
C THR A 181 16.62 0.87 1.63
N ALA A 182 15.59 0.03 1.72
CA ALA A 182 14.33 0.26 1.02
C ALA A 182 13.70 1.60 1.41
N LEU A 183 13.68 1.97 2.70
CA LEU A 183 13.17 3.26 3.17
C LEU A 183 13.91 4.44 2.52
N LYS A 184 15.24 4.43 2.52
CA LYS A 184 16.05 5.49 1.89
C LYS A 184 15.82 5.58 0.38
N LEU A 185 15.58 4.46 -0.30
CA LEU A 185 15.25 4.44 -1.72
C LEU A 185 13.82 4.95 -1.96
N ALA A 186 12.87 4.61 -1.09
CA ALA A 186 11.50 5.11 -1.14
C ALA A 186 11.44 6.63 -0.95
N GLU A 187 12.19 7.19 -0.01
CA GLU A 187 12.33 8.64 0.18
C GLU A 187 12.86 9.32 -1.08
N LYS A 188 13.92 8.77 -1.69
CA LYS A 188 14.47 9.29 -2.95
C LYS A 188 13.44 9.22 -4.09
N ALA A 189 12.74 8.09 -4.23
CA ALA A 189 11.71 7.94 -5.25
C ALA A 189 10.54 8.91 -5.03
N PHE A 190 10.16 9.18 -3.78
CA PHE A 190 9.15 10.17 -3.42
C PHE A 190 9.59 11.59 -3.78
N VAL A 191 10.85 11.97 -3.57
CA VAL A 191 11.38 13.26 -4.03
C VAL A 191 11.32 13.37 -5.56
N LEU A 192 11.62 12.29 -6.29
CA LEU A 192 11.57 12.27 -7.76
C LEU A 192 10.15 12.38 -8.32
N LYS A 193 9.18 11.67 -7.73
CA LYS A 193 7.76 11.73 -8.13
C LYS A 193 6.83 11.75 -6.90
N PRO A 194 6.62 12.93 -6.27
CA PRO A 194 5.83 13.03 -5.04
C PRO A 194 4.35 12.67 -5.20
N LYS A 195 3.82 12.73 -6.43
CA LYS A 195 2.41 12.46 -6.75
C LYS A 195 2.16 11.00 -7.18
N HIS A 196 3.13 10.11 -7.06
CA HIS A 196 2.96 8.71 -7.48
C HIS A 196 2.28 7.90 -6.36
N PRO A 197 1.03 7.41 -6.53
CA PRO A 197 0.25 6.84 -5.42
C PRO A 197 0.90 5.61 -4.79
N GLU A 198 1.37 4.67 -5.61
CA GLU A 198 2.05 3.44 -5.13
C GLU A 198 3.30 3.78 -4.29
N MET A 199 4.03 4.83 -4.66
CA MET A 199 5.25 5.20 -3.94
C MET A 199 4.92 5.83 -2.60
N GLN A 200 3.86 6.62 -2.52
CA GLN A 200 3.37 7.16 -1.26
C GLN A 200 2.92 6.04 -0.32
N ASP A 201 2.23 5.01 -0.84
CA ASP A 201 1.75 3.89 -0.03
C ASP A 201 2.90 3.02 0.50
N ILE A 202 3.89 2.71 -0.36
CA ILE A 202 5.09 1.98 0.05
C ILE A 202 5.90 2.77 1.06
N LEU A 203 6.12 4.08 0.82
CA LEU A 203 6.87 4.93 1.74
C LEU A 203 6.17 5.06 3.09
N LEU A 204 4.85 5.29 3.11
CA LEU A 204 4.07 5.34 4.35
C LEU A 204 4.20 4.04 5.15
N LYS A 205 4.14 2.88 4.48
CA LYS A 205 4.31 1.59 5.14
C LYS A 205 5.72 1.46 5.73
N LEU A 206 6.76 1.72 4.93
CA LEU A 206 8.15 1.63 5.39
C LEU A 206 8.45 2.59 6.54
N GLN A 207 7.90 3.82 6.51
CA GLN A 207 8.03 4.80 7.59
C GLN A 207 7.31 4.34 8.86
N ALA A 208 6.11 3.78 8.73
CA ALA A 208 5.36 3.26 9.86
C ALA A 208 6.05 2.04 10.51
N ASP A 209 6.57 1.12 9.69
CA ASP A 209 7.36 -0.03 10.17
C ASP A 209 8.66 0.41 10.85
N ALA A 210 9.31 1.47 10.33
CA ALA A 210 10.52 2.06 10.90
C ALA A 210 10.27 3.05 12.05
N HIS A 211 9.02 3.25 12.47
CA HIS A 211 8.62 4.22 13.50
C HIS A 211 9.01 5.68 13.17
N ASP A 212 9.20 6.02 11.89
CA ASP A 212 9.40 7.39 11.41
C ASP A 212 8.05 8.11 11.25
N TRP A 213 7.42 8.41 12.39
CA TRP A 213 6.10 9.04 12.43
C TRP A 213 6.08 10.43 11.79
N LYS A 214 7.15 11.21 12.00
CA LYS A 214 7.28 12.56 11.44
C LYS A 214 7.38 12.51 9.91
N GLY A 215 8.17 11.60 9.36
CA GLY A 215 8.24 11.36 7.93
C GLY A 215 6.91 10.88 7.36
N ALA A 216 6.23 9.94 8.05
CA ALA A 216 4.92 9.44 7.65
C ALA A 216 3.87 10.57 7.54
N ARG A 217 3.87 11.52 8.49
CA ARG A 217 2.96 12.68 8.45
C ARG A 217 3.23 13.59 7.26
N ALA A 218 4.49 13.81 6.91
CA ALA A 218 4.86 14.60 5.72
C ALA A 218 4.38 13.91 4.43
N THR A 219 4.59 12.60 4.30
CA THR A 219 4.13 11.80 3.17
C THR A 219 2.60 11.80 3.08
N LEU A 220 1.90 11.66 4.21
CA LEU A 220 0.43 11.71 4.29
C LEU A 220 -0.11 13.08 3.86
N GLY A 221 0.55 14.17 4.26
CA GLY A 221 0.22 15.53 3.83
C GLY A 221 0.40 15.75 2.33
N ALA A 222 1.40 15.11 1.71
CA ALA A 222 1.56 15.14 0.26
C ALA A 222 0.46 14.34 -0.47
N LYS A 223 0.04 13.19 0.07
CA LYS A 223 -1.07 12.38 -0.46
C LYS A 223 -2.41 13.14 -0.41
N LEU A 224 -2.65 13.93 0.64
CA LEU A 224 -3.79 14.83 0.69
C LEU A 224 -3.72 15.89 -0.42
N LYS A 225 -2.55 16.49 -0.65
CA LYS A 225 -2.34 17.51 -1.68
C LYS A 225 -2.46 16.96 -3.11
N SER A 226 -2.16 15.68 -3.35
CA SER A 226 -2.37 15.05 -4.65
C SER A 226 -3.83 14.71 -4.94
N GLY A 227 -4.70 14.70 -3.92
CA GLY A 227 -6.13 14.42 -4.05
C GLY A 227 -6.50 12.93 -3.88
N ASP A 228 -5.53 12.08 -3.56
CA ASP A 228 -5.72 10.62 -3.43
C ASP A 228 -6.26 10.19 -2.06
N LEU A 229 -6.58 11.15 -1.17
CA LEU A 229 -7.04 10.88 0.19
C LEU A 229 -8.14 11.86 0.64
N PRO A 230 -9.30 11.35 1.07
CA PRO A 230 -10.34 12.17 1.69
C PRO A 230 -9.84 12.91 2.94
N ARG A 231 -10.36 14.13 3.21
CA ARG A 231 -9.89 15.00 4.31
C ARG A 231 -10.16 14.42 5.69
N ASP A 232 -11.27 13.71 5.86
CA ASP A 232 -11.65 13.00 7.07
C ASP A 232 -10.69 11.85 7.36
N VAL A 233 -10.40 11.01 6.36
CA VAL A 233 -9.41 9.92 6.46
C VAL A 233 -8.02 10.48 6.77
N TYR A 234 -7.63 11.59 6.12
CA TYR A 234 -6.38 12.28 6.42
C TYR A 234 -6.30 12.71 7.89
N ARG A 235 -7.33 13.40 8.41
CA ARG A 235 -7.34 13.89 9.80
C ARG A 235 -7.20 12.75 10.80
N ARG A 236 -7.94 11.66 10.59
CA ARG A 236 -7.87 10.48 11.46
C ARG A 236 -6.50 9.82 11.41
N ARG A 237 -5.94 9.59 10.21
CA ARG A 237 -4.61 9.00 10.05
C ARG A 237 -3.50 9.89 10.62
N ASP A 238 -3.58 11.21 10.44
CA ASP A 238 -2.63 12.14 11.03
C ASP A 238 -2.72 12.14 12.56
N ALA A 239 -3.93 11.99 13.12
CA ALA A 239 -4.12 11.79 14.56
C ALA A 239 -3.48 10.49 15.07
N VAL A 240 -3.64 9.37 14.34
CA VAL A 240 -2.99 8.09 14.67
C VAL A 240 -1.47 8.24 14.67
N LEU A 241 -0.89 8.89 13.65
CA LEU A 241 0.56 9.12 13.57
C LEU A 241 1.06 10.03 14.70
N ALA A 242 0.36 11.14 14.98
CA ALA A 242 0.69 12.03 16.09
C ALA A 242 0.61 11.31 17.45
N LEU A 243 -0.34 10.37 17.61
CA LEU A 243 -0.45 9.54 18.80
C LEU A 243 0.76 8.60 18.97
N GLN A 244 1.25 8.00 17.87
CA GLN A 244 2.44 7.15 17.95
C GLN A 244 3.71 7.96 18.23
N GLU A 245 3.83 9.14 17.61
CA GLU A 245 4.91 10.10 17.90
C GLU A 245 4.92 10.47 19.39
N ALA A 246 3.75 10.67 20.00
CA ALA A 246 3.65 10.87 21.43
C ALA A 246 4.14 9.64 22.20
N LYS A 247 3.66 8.43 21.88
CA LYS A 247 3.98 7.19 22.62
C LYS A 247 5.48 6.89 22.67
N THR A 248 6.18 7.07 21.56
CA THR A 248 7.65 6.83 21.50
C THR A 248 8.45 7.70 22.46
N VAL A 249 7.89 8.82 22.93
CA VAL A 249 8.57 9.75 23.84
C VAL A 249 8.19 9.51 25.32
N PHE A 250 7.14 8.73 25.60
CA PHE A 250 6.78 8.38 26.99
C PHE A 250 7.70 7.30 27.60
N ASP A 251 8.42 6.52 26.78
CA ASP A 251 9.34 5.47 27.27
C ASP A 251 10.64 6.03 27.88
N GLU A 252 10.98 7.30 27.62
CA GLU A 252 12.13 7.99 28.21
C GLU A 252 11.75 9.44 28.59
N ASN A 253 11.36 9.67 29.86
CA ASN A 253 11.04 11.00 30.41
C ASN A 253 10.16 11.87 29.49
N ALA A 254 8.83 11.67 29.53
CA ALA A 254 7.84 12.37 28.73
C ALA A 254 8.14 13.87 28.53
N THR A 255 8.67 14.21 27.36
CA THR A 255 9.01 15.59 27.03
C THR A 255 7.75 16.41 26.75
N ILE A 256 7.86 17.73 26.74
CA ILE A 256 6.73 18.64 26.46
C ILE A 256 6.14 18.32 25.07
N GLU A 257 7.01 17.98 24.12
CA GLU A 257 6.63 17.63 22.74
C GLU A 257 5.71 16.39 22.70
N ALA A 258 5.94 15.38 23.55
CA ALA A 258 5.09 14.19 23.64
C ALA A 258 3.65 14.55 24.05
N ARG A 259 3.55 15.45 25.03
CA ARG A 259 2.26 15.92 25.56
C ARG A 259 1.52 16.74 24.51
N GLU A 260 2.22 17.62 23.80
CA GLU A 260 1.65 18.41 22.72
C GLU A 260 1.17 17.52 21.57
N ALA A 261 1.95 16.50 21.19
CA ALA A 261 1.57 15.52 20.17
C ALA A 261 0.31 14.73 20.54
N ALA A 262 0.18 14.29 21.80
CA ALA A 262 -1.02 13.59 22.28
C ALA A 262 -2.26 14.50 22.28
N ILE A 263 -2.12 15.75 22.72
CA ILE A 263 -3.21 16.74 22.70
C ILE A 263 -3.63 17.05 21.26
N GLU A 264 -2.66 17.20 20.35
CA GLU A 264 -2.90 17.42 18.93
C GLU A 264 -3.62 16.24 18.28
N ALA A 265 -3.21 15.00 18.58
CA ALA A 265 -3.88 13.80 18.11
C ALA A 265 -5.38 13.80 18.47
N ASN A 266 -5.71 14.07 19.73
CA ASN A 266 -7.10 14.18 20.18
C ASN A 266 -7.84 15.38 19.56
N ARG A 267 -7.15 16.48 19.24
CA ARG A 267 -7.77 17.62 18.53
C ARG A 267 -8.13 17.26 17.10
N LEU A 268 -7.28 16.47 16.44
CA LEU A 268 -7.47 16.01 15.06
C LEU A 268 -8.58 14.95 14.95
N SER A 269 -8.64 14.01 15.91
CA SER A 269 -9.64 12.94 15.97
C SER A 269 -10.15 12.75 17.42
N PRO A 270 -11.17 13.51 17.87
CA PRO A 270 -11.70 13.42 19.23
C PRO A 270 -12.44 12.11 19.56
N ASP A 271 -12.78 11.34 18.53
CA ASP A 271 -13.41 10.02 18.58
C ASP A 271 -12.39 8.88 18.73
N LEU A 272 -11.10 9.17 18.55
CA LEU A 272 -10.02 8.20 18.75
C LEU A 272 -9.77 8.03 20.25
N ILE A 273 -10.46 7.05 20.84
CA ILE A 273 -10.37 6.66 22.27
C ILE A 273 -8.94 6.67 22.83
N PRO A 274 -7.93 5.99 22.21
CA PRO A 274 -6.58 5.97 22.76
C PRO A 274 -5.91 7.35 22.73
N ALA A 275 -6.25 8.22 21.77
CA ALA A 275 -5.76 9.60 21.77
C ALA A 275 -6.40 10.44 22.89
N ALA A 276 -7.70 10.28 23.14
CA ALA A 276 -8.38 10.96 24.23
C ALA A 276 -7.83 10.54 25.61
N ALA A 277 -7.62 9.24 25.84
CA ALA A 277 -7.03 8.71 27.07
C ALA A 277 -5.60 9.24 27.28
N MET A 278 -4.78 9.21 26.23
CA MET A 278 -3.39 9.67 26.30
C MET A 278 -3.28 11.20 26.46
N ALA A 279 -4.11 11.98 25.76
CA ALA A 279 -4.19 13.43 25.95
C ALA A 279 -4.61 13.80 27.37
N ALA A 280 -5.56 13.05 27.96
CA ALA A 280 -5.97 13.25 29.35
C ALA A 280 -4.81 13.01 30.32
N ARG A 281 -4.03 11.93 30.13
CA ARG A 281 -2.81 11.66 30.92
C ARG A 281 -1.77 12.77 30.81
N GLY A 282 -1.47 13.23 29.59
CA GLY A 282 -0.57 14.38 29.39
C GLY A 282 -1.07 15.66 30.06
N LEU A 283 -2.38 15.90 30.08
CA LEU A 283 -2.99 17.04 30.80
C LEU A 283 -2.92 16.88 32.32
N MET A 284 -3.05 15.66 32.85
CA MET A 284 -2.91 15.38 34.28
C MET A 284 -1.48 15.63 34.76
N GLU A 285 -0.48 15.18 34.00
CA GLU A 285 0.92 15.46 34.30
C GLU A 285 1.24 16.96 34.26
N ALA A 286 0.56 17.73 33.41
CA ALA A 286 0.64 19.18 33.36
C ALA A 286 -0.17 19.88 34.48
N GLY A 287 -0.78 19.14 35.41
CA GLY A 287 -1.62 19.66 36.50
C GLY A 287 -3.00 20.15 36.07
N LYS A 288 -3.39 19.96 34.80
CA LYS A 288 -4.65 20.46 34.21
C LYS A 288 -5.78 19.43 34.33
N LYS A 289 -6.09 18.98 35.56
CA LYS A 289 -7.14 17.98 35.84
C LYS A 289 -8.52 18.31 35.25
N LYS A 290 -8.90 19.61 35.25
CA LYS A 290 -10.17 20.08 34.67
C LYS A 290 -10.23 19.89 33.15
N ASP A 291 -9.12 20.06 32.46
CA ASP A 291 -9.04 19.88 31.01
C ASP A 291 -9.05 18.41 30.65
N ALA A 292 -8.33 17.57 31.41
CA ALA A 292 -8.38 16.12 31.28
C ALA A 292 -9.81 15.58 31.43
N THR A 293 -10.52 16.04 32.47
CA THR A 293 -11.95 15.73 32.70
C THR A 293 -12.81 16.06 31.48
N ARG A 294 -12.60 17.24 30.89
CA ARG A 294 -13.37 17.71 29.72
C ARG A 294 -13.08 16.90 28.46
N VAL A 295 -11.83 16.52 28.22
CA VAL A 295 -11.43 15.66 27.10
C VAL A 295 -12.10 14.29 27.21
N LEU A 296 -11.98 13.63 28.37
CA LEU A 296 -12.55 12.30 28.58
C LEU A 296 -14.07 12.31 28.51
N LYS A 297 -14.73 13.31 29.10
CA LYS A 297 -16.20 13.46 29.01
C LYS A 297 -16.68 13.63 27.57
N LYS A 298 -15.93 14.38 26.75
CA LYS A 298 -16.27 14.56 25.33
C LYS A 298 -16.10 13.25 24.54
N ALA A 299 -15.02 12.52 24.77
CA ALA A 299 -14.79 11.22 24.12
C ALA A 299 -15.86 10.20 24.54
N TRP A 300 -16.19 10.14 25.83
CA TRP A 300 -17.24 9.29 26.38
C TRP A 300 -18.61 9.57 25.77
N ALA A 301 -18.94 10.85 25.56
CA ALA A 301 -20.19 11.24 24.90
C ALA A 301 -20.29 10.77 23.44
N THR A 302 -19.16 10.50 22.77
CA THR A 302 -19.15 9.88 21.43
C THR A 302 -19.31 8.36 21.52
N ARG A 303 -18.53 7.72 22.40
CA ARG A 303 -18.59 6.27 22.63
C ARG A 303 -18.06 5.94 24.04
N PRO A 304 -18.90 5.40 24.94
CA PRO A 304 -18.45 4.81 26.20
C PRO A 304 -17.38 3.75 25.97
N HIS A 305 -16.30 3.75 26.76
CA HIS A 305 -15.19 2.82 26.58
C HIS A 305 -14.39 2.61 27.88
N PRO A 306 -13.98 1.37 28.23
CA PRO A 306 -13.27 1.08 29.47
C PRO A 306 -11.97 1.88 29.64
N ASP A 307 -11.16 2.05 28.59
CA ASP A 307 -9.93 2.87 28.65
C ASP A 307 -10.19 4.34 29.05
N LEU A 308 -11.33 4.91 28.65
CA LEU A 308 -11.70 6.27 29.05
C LEU A 308 -12.07 6.33 30.53
N ALA A 309 -12.78 5.30 31.04
CA ALA A 309 -13.11 5.18 32.45
C ALA A 309 -11.85 4.99 33.31
N ALA A 310 -10.90 4.15 32.85
CA ALA A 310 -9.61 3.96 33.51
C ALA A 310 -8.80 5.26 33.57
N ALA A 311 -8.65 5.97 32.44
CA ALA A 311 -7.99 7.28 32.41
C ALA A 311 -8.73 8.33 33.27
N PHE A 312 -10.05 8.22 33.42
CA PHE A 312 -10.82 9.10 34.30
C PHE A 312 -10.57 8.77 35.78
N ALA A 313 -10.39 7.50 36.13
CA ALA A 313 -10.03 7.07 37.49
C ALA A 313 -8.69 7.67 37.93
N GLU A 314 -7.69 7.69 37.03
CA GLU A 314 -6.34 8.22 37.25
C GLU A 314 -6.30 9.71 37.65
N ILE A 315 -7.36 10.51 37.38
CA ILE A 315 -7.41 11.93 37.75
C ILE A 315 -7.33 12.15 39.27
N GLU A 316 -7.95 11.26 40.04
CA GLU A 316 -7.96 11.32 41.50
C GLU A 316 -7.84 9.91 42.09
N PRO A 317 -6.61 9.39 42.27
CA PRO A 317 -6.39 8.01 42.70
C PRO A 317 -6.80 7.78 44.17
N ASP A 318 -6.64 8.80 45.03
CA ASP A 318 -6.75 8.69 46.49
C ASP A 318 -8.13 9.09 47.05
N GLU A 319 -9.16 9.21 46.20
CA GLU A 319 -10.51 9.55 46.65
C GLU A 319 -11.26 8.33 47.25
N SER A 320 -12.20 8.60 48.17
CA SER A 320 -13.05 7.53 48.73
C SER A 320 -13.99 6.94 47.66
N PRO A 321 -14.45 5.69 47.81
CA PRO A 321 -15.40 5.07 46.87
C PRO A 321 -16.67 5.90 46.63
N GLN A 322 -17.23 6.52 47.67
CA GLN A 322 -18.42 7.37 47.55
C GLN A 322 -18.13 8.69 46.81
N ALA A 323 -16.95 9.29 47.04
CA ALA A 323 -16.51 10.47 46.28
C ALA A 323 -16.29 10.13 44.81
N ARG A 324 -15.70 8.96 44.52
CA ARG A 324 -15.50 8.43 43.17
C ARG A 324 -16.81 8.30 42.41
N ILE A 325 -17.82 7.67 43.00
CA ILE A 325 -19.17 7.56 42.39
C ILE A 325 -19.70 8.95 42.03
N LYS A 326 -19.61 9.92 42.94
CA LYS A 326 -20.09 11.29 42.71
C LYS A 326 -19.37 11.96 41.54
N ARG A 327 -18.05 11.78 41.41
CA ARG A 327 -17.24 12.33 40.31
C ARG A 327 -17.55 11.65 38.98
N PHE A 328 -17.68 10.33 38.98
CA PHE A 328 -17.99 9.51 37.81
C PHE A 328 -19.39 9.75 37.23
N ARG A 329 -20.31 10.40 37.97
CA ARG A 329 -21.59 10.91 37.41
C ARG A 329 -21.38 11.76 36.14
N ALA A 330 -20.24 12.44 36.02
CA ALA A 330 -19.89 13.17 34.82
C ALA A 330 -19.84 12.29 33.54
N LEU A 331 -19.54 11.00 33.68
CA LEU A 331 -19.57 9.99 32.62
C LEU A 331 -20.88 9.18 32.67
N THR A 332 -21.29 8.71 33.84
CA THR A 332 -22.42 7.77 33.96
C THR A 332 -23.79 8.40 33.74
N ASP A 333 -23.92 9.72 33.85
CA ASP A 333 -25.16 10.41 33.45
C ASP A 333 -25.32 10.54 31.92
N VAL A 334 -24.26 10.23 31.16
CA VAL A 334 -24.25 10.23 29.70
C VAL A 334 -24.34 8.79 29.20
N HIS A 335 -25.22 8.51 28.23
CA HIS A 335 -25.46 7.16 27.70
C HIS A 335 -25.81 6.13 28.79
N LYS A 336 -26.83 6.43 29.61
CA LYS A 336 -27.23 5.63 30.78
C LYS A 336 -27.58 4.18 30.46
N GLU A 337 -28.14 3.94 29.27
CA GLU A 337 -28.55 2.62 28.83
C GLU A 337 -27.43 1.83 28.13
N ASP A 338 -26.30 2.48 27.83
CA ASP A 338 -25.17 1.81 27.18
C ASP A 338 -24.58 0.73 28.11
N PRO A 339 -24.31 -0.49 27.61
CA PRO A 339 -23.78 -1.57 28.43
C PRO A 339 -22.51 -1.20 29.20
N GLU A 340 -21.59 -0.45 28.60
CA GLU A 340 -20.34 -0.06 29.26
C GLU A 340 -20.60 0.93 30.40
N THR A 341 -21.53 1.87 30.22
CA THR A 341 -21.92 2.81 31.28
C THR A 341 -22.55 2.09 32.47
N ARG A 342 -23.43 1.12 32.21
CA ARG A 342 -24.11 0.34 33.25
C ARG A 342 -23.14 -0.55 34.02
N ILE A 343 -22.23 -1.23 33.31
CA ILE A 343 -21.16 -2.04 33.92
C ILE A 343 -20.25 -1.16 34.78
N LEU A 344 -19.79 -0.02 34.25
CA LEU A 344 -18.97 0.92 35.01
C LEU A 344 -19.66 1.38 36.30
N LEU A 345 -20.94 1.77 36.22
CA LEU A 345 -21.69 2.19 37.40
C LEU A 345 -21.86 1.05 38.40
N ALA A 346 -22.07 -0.19 37.96
CA ALA A 346 -22.14 -1.35 38.84
C ALA A 346 -20.80 -1.60 39.56
N GLU A 347 -19.67 -1.58 38.85
CA GLU A 347 -18.33 -1.76 39.42
C GLU A 347 -17.99 -0.66 40.44
N LEU A 348 -18.38 0.59 40.18
CA LEU A 348 -18.21 1.70 41.12
C LEU A 348 -19.00 1.47 42.42
N ASN A 349 -20.24 0.98 42.32
CA ASN A 349 -21.07 0.69 43.50
C ASN A 349 -20.58 -0.55 44.27
N ILE A 350 -20.06 -1.58 43.58
CA ILE A 350 -19.38 -2.73 44.21
C ILE A 350 -18.19 -2.25 45.04
N THR A 351 -17.37 -1.35 44.48
CA THR A 351 -16.21 -0.79 45.19
C THR A 351 -16.61 0.05 46.41
N ALA A 352 -17.83 0.60 46.41
CA ALA A 352 -18.40 1.33 47.54
C ALA A 352 -19.23 0.45 48.49
N GLU A 353 -19.24 -0.87 48.27
CA GLU A 353 -20.01 -1.87 49.02
C GLU A 353 -21.54 -1.65 49.00
N ASP A 354 -22.05 -0.87 48.05
CA ASP A 354 -23.49 -0.69 47.81
C ASP A 354 -23.97 -1.70 46.75
N PHE A 355 -24.05 -2.97 47.14
CA PHE A 355 -24.47 -4.05 46.24
C PHE A 355 -25.90 -3.89 45.70
N PRO A 356 -26.90 -3.42 46.49
CA PRO A 356 -28.24 -3.15 45.96
C PRO A 356 -28.25 -2.05 44.87
N ALA A 357 -27.41 -1.02 44.97
CA ALA A 357 -27.23 -0.05 43.89
C ALA A 357 -26.50 -0.65 42.69
N ALA A 358 -25.48 -1.48 42.92
CA ALA A 358 -24.77 -2.18 41.85
C ALA A 358 -25.70 -3.08 41.03
N ARG A 359 -26.60 -3.83 41.69
CA ARG A 359 -27.62 -4.66 41.05
C ARG A 359 -28.55 -3.83 40.18
N ARG A 360 -29.05 -2.71 40.70
CA ARG A 360 -29.94 -1.79 39.94
C ARG A 360 -29.22 -1.17 38.73
N ALA A 361 -27.94 -0.84 38.87
CA ALA A 361 -27.14 -0.28 37.78
C ALA A 361 -26.86 -1.31 36.67
N LEU A 362 -26.48 -2.53 37.04
CA LEU A 362 -26.25 -3.62 36.09
C LEU A 362 -27.55 -4.02 35.38
N GLY A 363 -28.68 -4.02 36.11
CA GLY A 363 -30.00 -4.38 35.62
C GLY A 363 -30.02 -5.77 34.99
N ASP A 364 -30.57 -5.87 33.78
CA ASP A 364 -30.73 -7.11 33.02
C ASP A 364 -29.52 -7.54 32.17
N LEU A 365 -28.39 -6.81 32.16
CA LEU A 365 -27.26 -7.11 31.25
C LEU A 365 -26.67 -8.50 31.42
N ALA A 366 -26.75 -9.08 32.63
CA ALA A 366 -26.29 -10.44 32.88
C ALA A 366 -27.19 -11.53 32.24
N THR A 367 -28.38 -11.16 31.77
CA THR A 367 -29.34 -12.07 31.14
C THR A 367 -29.66 -11.69 29.69
N SER A 368 -29.81 -10.41 29.36
CA SER A 368 -30.14 -9.95 27.99
C SER A 368 -28.94 -9.94 27.05
N HIS A 369 -27.77 -9.49 27.52
CA HIS A 369 -26.52 -9.46 26.75
C HIS A 369 -25.33 -9.95 27.61
N PRO A 370 -25.30 -11.26 27.97
CA PRO A 370 -24.30 -11.80 28.88
C PRO A 370 -22.90 -11.75 28.27
N THR A 371 -21.97 -11.10 28.97
CA THR A 371 -20.54 -11.11 28.68
C THR A 371 -19.77 -11.64 29.88
N GLN A 372 -18.52 -12.05 29.68
CA GLN A 372 -17.67 -12.46 30.80
C GLN A 372 -17.62 -11.40 31.90
N ARG A 373 -17.52 -10.11 31.52
CA ARG A 373 -17.49 -8.99 32.46
C ARG A 373 -18.84 -8.78 33.15
N SER A 374 -19.97 -8.75 32.43
CA SER A 374 -21.28 -8.54 33.05
C SER A 374 -21.67 -9.66 34.02
N LEU A 375 -21.32 -10.92 33.70
CA LEU A 375 -21.54 -12.06 34.57
C LEU A 375 -20.61 -12.08 35.78
N ALA A 376 -19.34 -11.68 35.62
CA ALA A 376 -18.42 -11.52 36.76
C ALA A 376 -18.87 -10.42 37.73
N VAL A 377 -19.38 -9.30 37.20
CA VAL A 377 -19.97 -8.22 38.00
C VAL A 377 -21.22 -8.72 38.74
N MET A 378 -22.10 -9.50 38.08
CA MET A 378 -23.26 -10.10 38.77
C MET A 378 -22.82 -11.07 39.88
N ALA A 379 -21.82 -11.92 39.62
CA ALA A 379 -21.30 -12.84 40.64
C ALA A 379 -20.73 -12.09 41.85
N ALA A 380 -20.07 -10.95 41.64
CA ALA A 380 -19.57 -10.09 42.71
C ALA A 380 -20.72 -9.44 43.51
N ILE A 381 -21.80 -9.03 42.85
CA ILE A 381 -23.01 -8.50 43.50
C ILE A 381 -23.66 -9.57 44.37
N GLU A 382 -23.91 -10.78 43.83
CA GLU A 382 -24.52 -11.89 44.57
C GLU A 382 -23.70 -12.25 45.82
N ARG A 383 -22.37 -12.30 45.68
CA ARG A 383 -21.49 -12.56 46.83
C ARG A 383 -21.58 -11.45 47.89
N GLY A 384 -21.62 -10.20 47.47
CA GLY A 384 -21.71 -9.04 48.38
C GLY A 384 -23.05 -8.93 49.10
N GLU A 385 -24.15 -9.38 48.47
CA GLU A 385 -25.48 -9.44 49.08
C GLU A 385 -25.67 -10.67 50.00
N GLY A 386 -24.70 -11.58 50.03
CA GLY A 386 -24.74 -12.77 50.89
C GLY A 386 -25.54 -13.94 50.31
N SER A 387 -25.70 -14.01 48.98
CA SER A 387 -26.32 -15.16 48.31
C SER A 387 -25.49 -16.43 48.49
N ASP A 388 -26.16 -17.59 48.38
CA ASP A 388 -25.51 -18.90 48.49
C ASP A 388 -24.35 -19.06 47.51
N GLU A 389 -23.28 -19.74 47.95
CA GLU A 389 -22.08 -19.94 47.13
C GLU A 389 -22.37 -20.70 45.83
N ALA A 390 -23.41 -21.55 45.82
CA ALA A 390 -23.89 -22.25 44.63
C ALA A 390 -24.38 -21.26 43.54
N VAL A 391 -25.06 -20.18 43.93
CA VAL A 391 -25.55 -19.14 43.01
C VAL A 391 -24.36 -18.37 42.42
N VAL A 392 -23.40 -17.97 43.26
CA VAL A 392 -22.17 -17.29 42.82
C VAL A 392 -21.39 -18.16 41.84
N ARG A 393 -21.23 -19.46 42.15
CA ARG A 393 -20.59 -20.43 41.25
C ARG A 393 -21.35 -20.59 39.94
N GLY A 394 -22.68 -20.60 39.97
CA GLY A 394 -23.52 -20.65 38.77
C GLY A 394 -23.24 -19.48 37.81
N TRP A 395 -23.13 -18.26 38.32
CA TRP A 395 -22.78 -17.09 37.50
C TRP A 395 -21.35 -17.15 36.94
N LEU A 396 -20.38 -17.54 37.76
CA LEU A 396 -18.98 -17.69 37.32
C LEU A 396 -18.81 -18.80 36.28
N ALA A 397 -19.53 -19.92 36.44
CA ALA A 397 -19.54 -20.99 35.46
C ALA A 397 -20.07 -20.49 34.11
N ARG A 398 -21.21 -19.78 34.11
CA ARG A 398 -21.74 -19.14 32.89
C ARG A 398 -20.77 -18.15 32.25
N ALA A 399 -19.95 -17.46 33.04
CA ALA A 399 -18.95 -16.53 32.53
C ALA A 399 -17.84 -17.23 31.73
N LEU A 400 -17.52 -18.50 31.99
CA LEU A 400 -16.47 -19.23 31.26
C LEU A 400 -16.80 -19.45 29.78
N THR A 401 -18.10 -19.62 29.47
CA THR A 401 -18.57 -19.83 28.10
C THR A 401 -19.16 -18.59 27.45
N ALA A 402 -19.32 -17.49 28.20
CA ALA A 402 -19.81 -16.23 27.68
C ALA A 402 -18.78 -15.53 26.78
N PRO A 403 -19.24 -14.74 25.78
CA PRO A 403 -18.36 -13.90 24.98
C PRO A 403 -17.68 -12.85 25.87
N ARG A 404 -16.44 -12.45 25.50
CA ARG A 404 -15.71 -11.39 26.21
C ARG A 404 -16.35 -10.00 26.06
N GLY A 405 -17.30 -9.85 25.14
CA GLY A 405 -17.89 -8.58 24.76
C GLY A 405 -17.07 -7.87 23.67
N PRO A 406 -17.26 -6.54 23.52
CA PRO A 406 -16.52 -5.73 22.57
C PRO A 406 -15.01 -5.81 22.80
N GLN A 407 -14.25 -5.90 21.70
CA GLN A 407 -12.79 -5.94 21.67
C GLN A 407 -12.28 -5.11 20.50
N TRP A 408 -10.96 -4.89 20.42
CA TRP A 408 -10.36 -4.28 19.25
C TRP A 408 -10.29 -5.28 18.11
N CYS A 409 -11.08 -5.07 17.06
CA CYS A 409 -11.13 -5.93 15.89
C CYS A 409 -10.59 -5.20 14.66
N CYS A 410 -9.75 -5.88 13.88
CA CYS A 410 -9.30 -5.35 12.60
C CYS A 410 -10.42 -5.42 11.54
N ASP A 411 -10.79 -4.29 10.96
CA ASP A 411 -11.81 -4.19 9.91
C ASP A 411 -11.44 -4.96 8.64
N LYS A 412 -10.14 -5.18 8.40
CA LYS A 412 -9.63 -5.85 7.19
C LYS A 412 -9.57 -7.37 7.34
N CYS A 413 -9.01 -7.89 8.43
CA CYS A 413 -8.76 -9.33 8.60
C CYS A 413 -9.50 -9.97 9.78
N GLN A 414 -10.31 -9.21 10.52
CA GLN A 414 -11.07 -9.65 11.71
C GLN A 414 -10.21 -10.16 12.87
N ALA A 415 -8.88 -9.98 12.82
CA ALA A 415 -8.00 -10.30 13.94
C ALA A 415 -8.37 -9.46 15.17
N ILE A 416 -8.33 -10.09 16.33
CA ILE A 416 -8.64 -9.50 17.63
C ILE A 416 -7.34 -9.07 18.29
N HIS A 417 -7.32 -7.86 18.85
CA HIS A 417 -6.21 -7.32 19.62
C HIS A 417 -6.66 -7.02 21.06
N ALA A 418 -5.77 -7.28 22.02
CA ALA A 418 -6.03 -6.99 23.43
C ALA A 418 -5.98 -5.48 23.73
N GLN A 419 -5.14 -4.74 23.00
CA GLN A 419 -4.97 -3.30 23.11
C GLN A 419 -5.04 -2.67 21.73
N TRP A 420 -5.38 -1.38 21.68
CA TRP A 420 -5.35 -0.66 20.42
C TRP A 420 -3.91 -0.46 19.93
N VAL A 421 -3.66 -0.86 18.68
CA VAL A 421 -2.40 -0.68 17.96
C VAL A 421 -2.66 0.06 16.64
N PRO A 422 -1.72 0.91 16.16
CA PRO A 422 -1.88 1.68 14.92
C PRO A 422 -1.85 0.79 13.67
N ILE A 423 -1.14 -0.34 13.74
CA ILE A 423 -0.94 -1.31 12.66
C ILE A 423 -1.42 -2.67 13.17
N CYS A 424 -2.30 -3.32 12.43
CA CYS A 424 -2.75 -4.67 12.74
C CYS A 424 -1.57 -5.65 12.62
N GLU A 425 -1.22 -6.31 13.72
CA GLU A 425 -0.11 -7.27 13.81
C GLU A 425 -0.30 -8.50 12.91
N ASN A 426 -1.53 -8.83 12.52
CA ASN A 426 -1.81 -9.98 11.65
C ASN A 426 -1.68 -9.63 10.16
N CYS A 427 -2.28 -8.54 9.70
CA CYS A 427 -2.35 -8.22 8.25
C CYS A 427 -1.55 -6.98 7.82
N GLY A 428 -0.88 -6.29 8.75
CA GLY A 428 -0.14 -5.06 8.50
C GLY A 428 -1.00 -3.86 8.07
N GLY A 429 -2.31 -3.88 8.37
CA GLY A 429 -3.23 -2.79 8.02
C GLY A 429 -3.06 -1.59 8.95
N PHE A 430 -2.92 -0.38 8.40
CA PHE A 430 -2.79 0.87 9.17
C PHE A 430 -4.15 1.52 9.46
N ASP A 431 -4.39 1.90 10.72
CA ASP A 431 -5.65 2.49 11.22
C ASP A 431 -6.89 1.66 10.84
N THR A 432 -6.81 0.34 11.06
CA THR A 432 -7.90 -0.60 10.74
C THR A 432 -8.62 -1.15 11.96
N LEU A 433 -8.23 -0.76 13.18
CA LEU A 433 -8.83 -1.31 14.41
C LEU A 433 -10.08 -0.53 14.81
N SER A 434 -11.17 -1.26 15.08
CA SER A 434 -12.42 -0.72 15.60
C SER A 434 -12.86 -1.47 16.85
N TRP A 435 -13.45 -0.76 17.81
CA TRP A 435 -14.01 -1.36 19.03
C TRP A 435 -15.41 -1.90 18.72
N ARG A 436 -15.56 -3.23 18.69
CA ARG A 436 -16.83 -3.92 18.41
C ARG A 436 -16.81 -5.36 18.92
N GLU A 437 -17.96 -6.00 18.93
CA GLU A 437 -18.01 -7.44 19.18
C GLU A 437 -17.37 -8.20 18.00
N PRO A 438 -16.47 -9.17 18.26
CA PRO A 438 -15.93 -10.02 17.21
C PRO A 438 -17.02 -10.84 16.53
N PRO A 439 -16.86 -11.17 15.23
CA PRO A 439 -17.80 -12.08 14.55
C PRO A 439 -17.86 -13.44 15.26
N GLU A 440 -19.07 -14.01 15.32
CA GLU A 440 -19.33 -15.28 16.00
C GLU A 440 -18.45 -16.40 15.41
N GLY A 441 -17.59 -16.99 16.26
CA GLY A 441 -16.60 -17.99 15.86
C GLY A 441 -15.31 -17.97 16.69
N THR A 442 -15.00 -16.83 17.33
CA THR A 442 -13.94 -16.68 18.35
C THR A 442 -14.50 -16.74 19.76
N GLY A 443 -15.51 -17.58 19.97
CA GLY A 443 -16.03 -17.91 21.30
C GLY A 443 -15.00 -18.73 22.10
N PRO A 444 -15.25 -18.96 23.40
CA PRO A 444 -14.37 -19.76 24.23
C PRO A 444 -14.10 -21.14 23.60
N SER A 445 -12.87 -21.62 23.77
CA SER A 445 -12.43 -22.95 23.35
C SER A 445 -13.47 -24.02 23.73
N ALA A 446 -13.70 -24.99 22.83
CA ALA A 446 -14.54 -26.17 23.10
C ALA A 446 -14.23 -26.84 24.45
N THR A 447 -12.98 -26.76 24.92
CA THR A 447 -12.54 -27.28 26.22
C THR A 447 -13.20 -26.60 27.43
N GLY A 448 -13.57 -25.32 27.34
CA GLY A 448 -14.24 -24.60 28.44
C GLY A 448 -15.69 -25.05 28.64
N THR A 449 -16.37 -25.46 27.56
CA THR A 449 -17.76 -25.93 27.57
C THR A 449 -17.88 -27.32 28.20
N GLU A 450 -16.91 -28.20 27.95
CA GLU A 450 -16.90 -29.59 28.45
C GLU A 450 -16.66 -29.69 29.98
N LEU A 451 -16.10 -28.66 30.62
CA LEU A 451 -15.78 -28.68 32.05
C LEU A 451 -16.89 -28.09 32.95
N LEU A 452 -17.92 -27.47 32.36
CA LEU A 452 -19.03 -26.84 33.09
C LEU A 452 -19.75 -27.78 34.08
N PRO A 453 -20.10 -29.04 33.73
CA PRO A 453 -20.83 -29.93 34.64
C PRO A 453 -20.03 -30.29 35.90
N LEU A 454 -18.69 -30.26 35.85
CA LEU A 454 -17.82 -30.58 36.98
C LEU A 454 -17.64 -29.41 37.95
N LEU A 455 -17.82 -28.17 37.48
CA LEU A 455 -17.62 -26.94 38.27
C LEU A 455 -18.88 -26.48 38.99
N VAL A 456 -20.07 -26.72 38.41
CA VAL A 456 -21.34 -26.28 38.98
C VAL A 456 -21.79 -27.19 40.14
N GLY A 457 -21.24 -28.41 40.23
CA GLY A 457 -21.72 -29.43 41.16
C GLY A 457 -23.08 -29.94 40.70
N THR A 458 -23.26 -31.26 40.71
CA THR A 458 -24.54 -31.90 40.42
C THR A 458 -25.60 -31.28 41.34
N PRO A 459 -26.77 -30.83 40.83
CA PRO A 459 -27.85 -30.43 41.72
C PRO A 459 -28.16 -31.62 42.62
N VAL A 460 -28.07 -31.42 43.93
CA VAL A 460 -28.64 -32.38 44.88
C VAL A 460 -30.13 -32.39 44.58
N ALA A 461 -30.59 -33.47 43.94
CA ALA A 461 -32.02 -33.74 43.85
C ALA A 461 -32.57 -33.75 45.27
N PRO A 462 -33.72 -33.10 45.54
CA PRO A 462 -34.32 -33.19 46.87
C PRO A 462 -34.49 -34.67 47.21
N GLU A 463 -33.93 -35.08 48.35
CA GLU A 463 -34.18 -36.40 48.91
C GLU A 463 -35.69 -36.58 48.99
N PRO A 464 -36.25 -37.71 48.48
CA PRO A 464 -37.65 -37.99 48.70
C PRO A 464 -37.86 -38.10 50.21
N GLU A 465 -38.78 -37.30 50.73
CA GLU A 465 -39.25 -37.41 52.11
C GLU A 465 -39.57 -38.88 52.38
N ALA A 466 -38.90 -39.43 53.38
CA ALA A 466 -39.11 -40.79 53.81
C ALA A 466 -40.57 -40.95 54.26
N ASP A 467 -41.32 -41.81 53.56
CA ASP A 467 -42.61 -42.33 53.99
C ASP A 467 -42.49 -42.83 55.43
N THR A 468 -43.15 -42.12 56.35
CA THR A 468 -43.34 -42.57 57.71
C THR A 468 -44.29 -43.77 57.68
N ALA A 469 -43.77 -44.89 58.17
CA ALA A 469 -44.43 -46.17 58.35
C ALA A 469 -45.85 -46.06 58.94
N ASP A 470 -46.79 -46.68 58.25
CA ASP A 470 -48.12 -46.99 58.73
C ASP A 470 -48.03 -48.11 59.80
N ALA A 471 -48.63 -47.87 60.96
CA ALA A 471 -48.77 -48.84 62.04
C ALA A 471 -50.00 -49.74 61.76
N PRO A 472 -49.97 -51.05 62.09
CA PRO A 472 -51.10 -51.92 61.82
C PRO A 472 -52.18 -51.76 62.89
N ALA A 473 -53.36 -51.30 62.49
CA ALA A 473 -54.58 -51.35 63.31
C ALA A 473 -55.57 -52.36 62.73
N GLU A 474 -55.75 -53.44 63.48
CA GLU A 474 -57.01 -54.15 63.78
C GLU A 474 -58.07 -54.26 62.66
N VAL A 475 -58.19 -55.48 62.14
CA VAL A 475 -59.33 -55.94 61.35
C VAL A 475 -60.48 -56.26 62.31
N VAL A 476 -61.58 -55.52 62.22
CA VAL A 476 -62.86 -55.88 62.83
C VAL A 476 -63.93 -55.87 61.73
N ASP A 477 -64.62 -57.00 61.62
CA ASP A 477 -65.74 -57.32 60.74
C ASP A 477 -66.77 -56.20 60.56
N ALA A 478 -67.22 -56.00 59.31
CA ALA A 478 -68.50 -55.38 58.99
C ALA A 478 -69.09 -55.96 57.70
N GLU A 479 -69.95 -56.96 57.91
CA GLU A 479 -71.30 -57.12 57.35
C GLU A 479 -71.57 -56.78 55.86
N VAL A 480 -71.87 -57.84 55.11
CA VAL A 480 -72.40 -57.81 53.75
C VAL A 480 -73.89 -57.45 53.77
N VAL A 481 -74.28 -56.39 53.05
CA VAL A 481 -75.67 -56.15 52.65
C VAL A 481 -75.79 -56.37 51.13
N PRO A 482 -76.67 -57.28 50.65
CA PRO A 482 -76.78 -57.61 49.24
C PRO A 482 -77.57 -56.56 48.42
N PRO A 483 -77.35 -56.48 47.10
CA PRO A 483 -78.29 -55.80 46.21
C PRO A 483 -79.54 -56.67 46.00
N ASN A 484 -80.69 -56.00 46.09
CA ASN A 484 -82.02 -56.57 45.91
C ASN A 484 -82.34 -56.80 44.42
N GLU A 485 -83.21 -57.78 44.17
CA GLU A 485 -83.96 -58.11 42.92
C GLU A 485 -83.20 -58.98 41.88
N LYS A 486 -83.61 -60.22 41.56
CA LYS A 486 -84.89 -60.96 41.70
C LYS A 486 -84.66 -62.43 42.06
#